data_AF-A0A350EPR0-F1
#
_entry.id   AF-A0A350EPR0-F1
#
_cell.length_a   1.000
_cell.length_b   1.000
_cell.length_c   1.000
_cell.angle_alpha   90.00
_cell.angle_beta   90.00
_cell.angle_gamma   90.00
#
_symmetry.space_group_name_H-M   'P 1'
#
loop_
_entity.id
_entity.type
_entity.pdbx_description
1 polymer ?
#
loop_
_entity_poly.entity_id
_entity_poly.type
_entity_poly.pdbx_seq_one_letter_code
_entity_poly.pdbx_strand_id
1 'polypeptide(L)' 'VGPKETILGKPGTADQACAQLAQLSGQAVRFLSGLFLLDATSGRSQVDIVVTTVRLRALEAGEIRRYVERDQPLDCAGAL' A
#
# COMPACT_ATOMS: atom_id res chain seq x y z
N VAL A 1 5.14 17.69 -15.88
CA VAL A 1 4.06 16.96 -15.17
C VAL A 1 4.73 15.88 -14.36
N GLY A 2 4.76 16.00 -13.03
CA GLY A 2 5.40 15.01 -12.15
C GLY A 2 4.71 13.65 -12.23
N PRO A 3 5.34 12.56 -11.76
CA PRO A 3 4.72 11.24 -11.78
C PRO A 3 3.38 11.28 -11.05
N LYS A 4 2.37 10.66 -11.68
CA LYS A 4 0.99 10.61 -11.18
C LYS A 4 0.97 9.72 -9.94
N GLU A 5 0.86 10.31 -8.75
CA GLU A 5 0.69 9.57 -7.50
C GLU A 5 -0.60 8.74 -7.59
N THR A 6 -0.49 7.42 -7.53
CA THR A 6 -1.60 6.47 -7.69
C THR A 6 -1.93 5.87 -6.33
N ILE A 7 -3.19 5.95 -5.90
CA ILE A 7 -3.67 5.25 -4.70
C ILE A 7 -3.75 3.76 -5.03
N LEU A 8 -3.07 2.94 -4.24
CA LEU A 8 -3.09 1.49 -4.37
C LEU A 8 -4.24 0.93 -3.52
N GLY A 9 -5.08 0.13 -4.16
CA GLY A 9 -6.14 -0.63 -3.50
C GLY A 9 -5.74 -2.08 -3.26
N LYS A 10 -6.65 -2.82 -2.65
CA LYS A 10 -6.54 -4.27 -2.52
C LYS A 10 -6.64 -4.91 -3.91
N PRO A 11 -5.72 -5.81 -4.29
CA PRO A 11 -5.71 -6.40 -5.63
C PRO A 11 -6.84 -7.41 -5.86
N GLY A 12 -7.35 -8.08 -4.83
CA GLY A 12 -8.44 -9.06 -4.92
C GLY A 12 -8.11 -10.37 -5.65
N THR A 13 -7.15 -10.37 -6.59
CA THR A 13 -6.71 -11.55 -7.35
C THR A 13 -5.19 -11.66 -7.39
N ALA A 14 -4.68 -12.88 -7.55
CA ALA A 14 -3.24 -13.15 -7.59
C ALA A 14 -2.54 -12.43 -8.75
N ASP A 15 -3.17 -12.35 -9.92
CA ASP A 15 -2.63 -11.66 -11.09
C ASP A 15 -2.50 -10.15 -10.83
N GLN A 16 -3.51 -9.54 -10.20
CA GLN A 16 -3.47 -8.13 -9.84
C GLN A 16 -2.44 -7.87 -8.72
N ALA A 17 -2.29 -8.79 -7.77
CA ALA A 17 -1.27 -8.71 -6.73
C ALA A 17 0.14 -8.75 -7.34
N CYS A 18 0.37 -9.67 -8.30
CA CYS A 18 1.62 -9.73 -9.05
C CYS A 18 1.89 -8.45 -9.83
N ALA A 19 0.88 -7.88 -10.48
CA ALA A 19 0.99 -6.64 -11.23
C ALA A 19 1.32 -5.43 -10.32
N GLN A 20 0.68 -5.33 -9.16
CA GLN A 20 0.98 -4.30 -8.17
C GLN A 20 2.42 -4.44 -7.66
N LEU A 21 2.86 -5.63 -7.25
CA LEU A 21 4.24 -5.85 -6.80
C LEU A 21 5.28 -5.54 -7.88
N ALA A 22 5.00 -5.89 -9.15
CA ALA A 22 5.88 -5.55 -10.26
C ALA A 22 5.99 -4.03 -10.47
N GLN A 23 4.89 -3.29 -10.30
CA GLN A 23 4.89 -1.82 -10.35
C GLN A 23 5.69 -1.19 -9.20
N LEU A 24 5.65 -1.80 -8.01
CA LEU A 24 6.30 -1.28 -6.79
C LEU A 24 7.76 -1.74 -6.65
N SER A 25 8.18 -2.76 -7.40
CA SER A 25 9.54 -3.30 -7.42
C SER A 25 10.60 -2.20 -7.60
N GLY A 26 11.54 -2.10 -6.66
CA GLY A 26 12.59 -1.07 -6.64
C GLY A 26 12.14 0.35 -6.28
N GLN A 27 10.84 0.58 -6.07
CA GLN A 27 10.27 1.91 -5.81
C GLN A 27 10.13 2.19 -4.31
N ALA A 28 9.95 3.47 -3.98
CA ALA A 28 9.51 3.90 -2.66
C ALA A 28 7.98 4.03 -2.62
N VAL A 29 7.35 3.38 -1.65
CA VAL A 29 5.91 3.38 -1.42
C VAL A 29 5.61 4.15 -0.14
N ARG A 30 4.59 5.00 -0.17
CA ARG A 30 4.16 5.81 0.98
C ARG A 30 2.86 5.25 1.53
N PHE A 31 2.87 4.85 2.79
CA PHE A 31 1.69 4.52 3.57
C PHE A 31 1.24 5.76 4.33
N LEU A 32 -0.04 6.11 4.18
CA LEU A 32 -0.68 7.26 4.81
C LEU A 32 -1.64 6.75 5.87
N SER A 33 -1.31 6.96 7.14
CA SER A 33 -2.17 6.59 8.27
C SER A 33 -2.85 7.83 8.81
N GLY A 34 -4.14 7.99 8.49
CA GLY A 34 -4.97 9.08 9.02
C GLY A 34 -5.59 8.70 10.37
N LEU A 35 -5.57 9.64 11.31
CA LEU A 35 -6.21 9.52 12.62
C LEU A 35 -7.17 10.70 12.82
N PHE A 36 -8.38 10.41 13.29
CA PHE A 36 -9.36 11.42 13.67
C PHE A 36 -9.88 11.13 15.08
N LEU A 37 -9.83 12.13 15.94
CA LEU A 37 -10.34 12.07 17.30
C LEU A 37 -11.45 13.12 17.46
N LEU A 38 -12.64 12.71 17.87
CA LEU A 38 -13.78 13.58 18.14
C LEU A 38 -14.18 13.47 19.61
N ASP A 39 -14.15 14.59 20.31
CA ASP A 39 -14.84 14.75 21.59
C ASP A 39 -16.32 15.00 21.30
N ALA A 40 -17.14 13.96 21.47
CA ALA A 40 -18.57 14.02 21.12
C ALA A 40 -19.38 14.96 22.01
N THR A 41 -18.89 15.31 23.22
CA THR A 41 -19.58 16.20 24.14
C THR A 41 -19.31 17.66 23.79
N SER A 42 -18.06 18.01 23.52
CA SER A 42 -17.70 19.39 23.17
C SER A 42 -17.74 19.70 21.67
N GLY A 43 -17.83 18.67 20.82
CA GLY A 43 -17.74 18.78 19.37
C GLY A 43 -16.32 19.09 18.86
N ARG A 44 -15.32 19.19 19.74
CA ARG A 44 -13.93 19.44 19.34
C ARG A 44 -13.35 18.21 18.66
N SER A 45 -12.57 18.41 17.62
CA SER A 45 -11.86 17.34 16.93
C SER A 45 -10.39 17.63 16.75
N GLN A 46 -9.62 16.56 16.57
CA GLN A 46 -8.23 16.56 16.18
C GLN A 46 -8.08 15.62 15.00
N VAL A 47 -7.25 16.00 14.03
CA VAL A 47 -6.92 15.20 12.86
C VAL A 47 -5.42 15.20 12.66
N ASP A 48 -4.86 14.05 12.33
CA ASP A 48 -3.44 13.93 11.99
C ASP A 48 -3.23 12.87 10.91
N ILE A 49 -2.11 12.98 10.19
CA ILE A 49 -1.68 12.01 9.18
C ILE A 49 -0.20 11.70 9.39
N VAL A 50 0.10 10.42 9.59
CA VAL A 50 1.47 9.92 9.67
C VAL A 50 1.86 9.26 8.35
N VAL A 51 3.00 9.66 7.80
CA VAL A 51 3.55 9.10 6.55
C VAL A 51 4.66 8.11 6.89
N THR A 52 4.55 6.87 6.42
CA THR A 52 5.63 5.89 6.46
C THR A 52 6.10 5.58 5.05
N THR A 53 7.39 5.76 4.76
CA THR A 53 7.98 5.45 3.45
C THR A 53 8.75 4.15 3.51
N VAL A 54 8.35 3.18 2.68
CA VAL A 54 9.01 1.88 2.55
C VAL A 54 9.66 1.80 1.17
N ARG A 55 10.92 1.40 1.11
CA ARG A 55 11.59 1.12 -0.17
C ARG A 55 11.58 -0.38 -0.43
N LEU A 56 10.92 -0.78 -1.50
CA LEU A 56 10.97 -2.17 -1.95
C LEU A 56 12.28 -2.40 -2.67
N ARG A 57 12.92 -3.55 -2.40
CA ARG A 57 14.03 -4.01 -3.25
C ARG A 57 13.53 -4.28 -4.67
N ALA A 58 14.45 -4.39 -5.61
CA ALA A 58 14.10 -4.97 -6.91
C ALA A 58 13.71 -6.44 -6.72
N LEU A 59 12.59 -6.82 -7.31
CA LEU A 59 11.99 -8.13 -7.31
C LEU A 59 11.97 -8.70 -8.72
N GLU A 60 12.38 -9.95 -8.85
CA GLU A 60 12.21 -10.73 -10.08
C GLU A 60 10.80 -11.32 -10.17
N ALA A 61 10.33 -11.59 -11.38
CA ALA A 61 8.98 -12.12 -11.60
C ALA A 61 8.73 -13.46 -10.88
N GLY A 62 9.77 -14.29 -10.71
CA GLY A 62 9.67 -15.55 -9.96
C GLY A 62 9.50 -15.34 -8.45
N GLU A 63 10.13 -14.30 -7.89
CA GLU A 63 10.01 -13.95 -6.47
C GLU A 63 8.61 -13.42 -6.15
N ILE A 64 8.07 -12.57 -7.02
CA ILE A 64 6.72 -12.02 -6.92
C ILE A 64 5.70 -13.16 -6.89
N ARG A 65 5.73 -14.06 -7.89
CA ARG A 65 4.78 -15.19 -7.94
C ARG A 65 4.88 -16.08 -6.71
N ARG A 66 6.09 -16.46 -6.31
CA ARG A 66 6.32 -17.29 -5.12
C ARG A 66 5.74 -16.63 -3.86
N TYR A 67 5.94 -15.33 -3.69
CA TYR A 67 5.39 -14.59 -2.55
C TYR A 67 3.85 -14.57 -2.59
N VAL A 68 3.25 -14.24 -3.73
CA VAL A 68 1.78 -14.17 -3.87
C VAL A 68 1.13 -15.54 -3.66
N GLU A 69 1.72 -16.61 -4.18
CA GLU A 69 1.25 -17.99 -3.98
C GLU A 69 1.30 -18.41 -2.51
N ARG A 70 2.34 -17.99 -1.78
CA ARG A 70 2.55 -18.38 -0.38
C ARG A 70 1.72 -17.55 0.60
N ASP A 71 1.77 -16.22 0.48
CA ASP A 71 1.23 -15.29 1.48
C ASP A 71 -0.18 -14.81 1.11
N GLN A 72 -0.62 -14.96 -0.15
CA GLN A 72 -1.93 -14.57 -0.66
C GLN A 72 -2.36 -13.15 -0.21
N PRO A 73 -1.59 -12.08 -0.53
CA PRO A 73 -1.85 -10.71 -0.09
C PRO A 73 -3.02 -10.05 -0.84
N LEU A 74 -4.09 -10.79 -1.11
CA LEU A 74 -5.18 -10.38 -1.99
C LEU A 74 -6.05 -9.27 -1.37
N ASP A 75 -6.07 -9.21 -0.03
CA ASP A 75 -6.81 -8.23 0.75
C ASP A 75 -5.91 -7.10 1.31
N CYS A 76 -4.66 -6.99 0.84
CA CYS A 76 -3.70 -5.97 1.26
C CYS A 76 -3.54 -4.91 0.16
N ALA A 77 -3.70 -3.63 0.52
CA ALA A 77 -3.51 -2.54 -0.44
C ALA A 77 -2.04 -2.49 -0.92
N GLY A 78 -1.83 -2.51 -2.23
CA GLY A 78 -0.48 -2.59 -2.81
C GLY A 78 0.12 -4.01 -2.82
N ALA A 79 -0.62 -5.02 -2.36
CA ALA A 79 -0.15 -6.40 -2.23
C ALA A 79 1.12 -6.55 -1.38
N LEU A 80 1.32 -5.66 -0.40
CA LEU A 80 2.44 -5.60 0.55
C LEU A 80 2.03 -6.07 1.95
#